data_AF-A0AA96YB65-F1
#
_entry.id   AF-A0AA96YB65-F1
#
_cell.length_a   1.000
_cell.length_b   1.000
_cell.length_c   1.000
_cell.angle_alpha   90.00
_cell.angle_beta   90.00
_cell.angle_gamma   90.00
#
_symmetry.space_group_name_H-M   'P 1'
#
loop_
_entity.id
_entity.type
_entity.pdbx_description
1 polymer ?
#
loop_
_entity_poly.entity_id
_entity_poly.type
_entity_poly.pdbx_seq_one_letter_code
_entity_poly.pdbx_strand_id
1 'polypeptide(L)'
;MDFAELMLLEIPETFKNADMVIVTTADWSSEAALWLRKALGAGWNLLQAWSEPHSFVGHALLAPKGGHDGRPLFDDTGNFDFKYSEWPNGGGVVPLPACGQTFIPGGASGMANVASMVTQLALRGLTGQIDIPVWSTSIYRPQDIAKHDGIYSGPALADGVQHIVLEREWPNVGSGKQ
;
A
#
# COMPACT_ATOMS: atom_id res chain seq x y z
N MET A 1 -22.38 -1.90 4.56
CA MET A 1 -21.50 -2.80 5.31
C MET A 1 -20.60 -3.46 4.29
N ASP A 2 -19.33 -3.08 4.31
CA ASP A 2 -18.31 -3.66 3.44
C ASP A 2 -17.84 -5.02 3.98
N PHE A 3 -17.00 -5.71 3.19
CA PHE A 3 -16.60 -7.09 3.50
C PHE A 3 -15.77 -7.18 4.78
N ALA A 4 -14.79 -6.29 4.99
CA ALA A 4 -13.98 -6.33 6.20
C ALA A 4 -14.76 -5.90 7.45
N GLU A 5 -15.65 -4.91 7.33
CA GLU A 5 -16.58 -4.52 8.40
C GLU A 5 -17.47 -5.70 8.82
N LEU A 6 -18.02 -6.45 7.85
CA LEU A 6 -18.79 -7.67 8.12
C LEU A 6 -17.93 -8.71 8.85
N MET A 7 -16.71 -8.97 8.37
CA MET A 7 -15.80 -9.94 9.01
C MET A 7 -15.40 -9.53 10.43
N LEU A 8 -15.17 -8.25 10.69
CA LEU A 8 -14.91 -7.73 12.03
C LEU A 8 -16.07 -8.00 13.00
N LEU A 9 -17.30 -8.06 12.49
CA LEU A 9 -18.52 -8.34 13.26
C LEU A 9 -18.80 -9.84 13.41
N GLU A 10 -18.63 -10.63 12.34
CA GLU A 10 -18.97 -12.06 12.32
C GLU A 10 -17.91 -12.94 12.99
N ILE A 11 -16.63 -12.60 12.87
CA ILE A 11 -15.51 -13.38 13.41
C ILE A 11 -14.55 -12.54 14.27
N PRO A 12 -15.05 -11.80 15.28
CA PRO A 12 -14.24 -10.87 16.06
C PRO A 12 -13.10 -11.55 16.82
N GLU A 13 -13.28 -12.82 17.22
CA GLU A 13 -12.25 -13.60 17.92
C GLU A 13 -11.05 -13.91 17.02
N THR A 14 -11.24 -14.11 15.72
CA THR A 14 -10.13 -14.30 14.76
C THR A 14 -9.24 -13.06 14.73
N PHE A 15 -9.84 -11.87 14.70
CA PHE A 15 -9.08 -10.62 14.74
C PHE A 15 -8.43 -10.39 16.11
N LYS A 16 -9.14 -10.63 17.22
CA LYS A 16 -8.57 -10.47 18.57
C LYS A 16 -7.35 -11.35 18.82
N ASN A 17 -7.35 -12.56 18.25
CA ASN A 17 -6.27 -13.53 18.42
C ASN A 17 -5.14 -13.37 17.39
N ALA A 18 -5.31 -12.53 16.37
CA ALA A 18 -4.27 -12.28 15.39
C ALA A 18 -3.16 -11.41 15.99
N ASP A 19 -1.91 -11.71 15.64
CA ASP A 19 -0.77 -10.81 15.91
C ASP A 19 -0.68 -9.69 14.88
N MET A 20 -1.11 -9.97 13.65
CA MET A 20 -1.10 -9.05 12.53
C MET A 20 -2.26 -9.34 11.57
N VAL A 21 -2.83 -8.27 11.02
CA VAL A 21 -3.76 -8.29 9.89
C VAL A 21 -3.02 -7.71 8.69
N ILE A 22 -2.99 -8.46 7.58
CA ILE A 22 -2.41 -7.99 6.31
C ILE A 22 -3.57 -7.76 5.33
N VAL A 23 -3.68 -6.54 4.81
CA VAL A 23 -4.73 -6.15 3.86
C VAL A 23 -4.12 -5.76 2.51
N THR A 24 -4.60 -6.44 1.46
CA THR A 24 -4.16 -6.29 0.06
C THR A 24 -5.38 -6.35 -0.88
N THR A 25 -6.53 -5.91 -0.38
CA THR A 25 -7.84 -6.08 -1.03
C THR A 25 -8.05 -5.17 -2.22
N ALA A 26 -7.38 -4.03 -2.28
CA ALA A 26 -7.67 -2.95 -3.22
C ALA A 26 -9.15 -2.53 -3.17
N ASP A 27 -9.72 -2.55 -1.95
CA ASP A 27 -11.10 -2.16 -1.66
C ASP A 27 -11.07 -1.15 -0.52
N TRP A 28 -11.26 0.13 -0.88
CA TRP A 28 -11.09 1.22 0.07
C TRP A 28 -12.05 1.13 1.25
N SER A 29 -13.30 0.69 1.05
CA SER A 29 -14.24 0.54 2.15
C SER A 29 -13.75 -0.44 3.20
N SER A 30 -13.32 -1.64 2.77
CA SER A 30 -12.75 -2.66 3.65
C SER A 30 -11.49 -2.18 4.36
N GLU A 31 -10.61 -1.48 3.63
CA GLU A 31 -9.37 -0.91 4.17
C GLU A 31 -9.66 0.17 5.21
N ALA A 32 -10.60 1.08 4.93
CA ALA A 32 -11.03 2.13 5.85
C ALA A 32 -11.69 1.58 7.12
N ALA A 33 -12.46 0.48 7.03
CA ALA A 33 -13.04 -0.19 8.18
C ALA A 33 -11.96 -0.78 9.11
N LEU A 34 -10.94 -1.42 8.52
CA LEU A 34 -9.78 -1.93 9.28
C LEU A 34 -8.98 -0.79 9.92
N TRP A 35 -8.76 0.32 9.21
CA TRP A 35 -8.11 1.51 9.77
C TRP A 35 -8.91 2.16 10.89
N LEU A 36 -10.22 2.25 10.76
CA LEU A 36 -11.08 2.73 11.84
C LEU A 36 -10.94 1.85 13.07
N ARG A 37 -10.97 0.52 12.89
CA ARG A 37 -10.77 -0.41 14.01
C ARG A 37 -9.39 -0.26 14.64
N LYS A 38 -8.36 -0.02 13.81
CA LYS A 38 -6.99 0.24 14.23
C LYS A 38 -6.87 1.54 15.04
N ALA A 39 -7.51 2.61 14.58
CA ALA A 39 -7.53 3.91 15.27
C ALA A 39 -8.17 3.80 16.67
N LEU A 40 -9.16 2.91 16.83
CA LEU A 40 -9.79 2.57 18.11
C LEU A 40 -8.92 1.66 19.01
N GLY A 41 -7.64 1.46 18.69
CA GLY A 41 -6.68 0.76 19.54
C GLY A 41 -6.70 -0.76 19.37
N ALA A 42 -6.88 -1.27 18.15
CA ALA A 42 -6.79 -2.71 17.90
C ALA A 42 -5.44 -3.29 18.36
N GLY A 43 -5.51 -4.46 19.00
CA GLY A 43 -4.36 -5.14 19.63
C GLY A 43 -3.41 -5.86 18.66
N TRP A 44 -3.73 -5.88 17.38
CA TRP A 44 -2.92 -6.47 16.30
C TRP A 44 -2.16 -5.41 15.51
N ASN A 45 -1.07 -5.80 14.87
CA ASN A 45 -0.41 -4.97 13.85
C ASN A 45 -1.29 -4.89 12.60
N LEU A 46 -1.36 -3.73 11.94
CA LEU A 46 -2.00 -3.61 10.62
C LEU A 46 -0.93 -3.40 9.56
N LEU A 47 -0.95 -4.19 8.50
CA LEU A 47 -0.10 -4.03 7.33
C LEU A 47 -0.99 -3.89 6.08
N GLN A 48 -1.19 -2.67 5.59
CA GLN A 48 -1.83 -2.43 4.29
C GLN A 48 -0.76 -2.34 3.22
N ALA A 49 -0.91 -3.05 2.11
CA ALA A 49 0.04 -3.00 1.01
C ALA A 49 -0.66 -3.05 -0.35
N TRP A 50 -0.07 -2.36 -1.32
CA TRP A 50 -0.59 -2.26 -2.69
C TRP A 50 0.54 -1.93 -3.67
N SER A 51 0.27 -2.10 -4.96
CA SER A 51 1.12 -1.57 -6.03
C SER A 51 0.42 -0.44 -6.77
N GLU A 52 1.19 0.54 -7.22
CA GLU A 52 0.75 1.46 -8.25
C GLU A 52 0.61 0.74 -9.61
N PRO A 53 -0.07 1.34 -10.61
CA PRO A 53 -0.17 0.74 -11.93
C PRO A 53 1.18 0.35 -12.53
N HIS A 54 1.19 -0.74 -13.29
CA HIS A 54 2.34 -1.44 -13.84
C HIS A 54 3.32 -2.06 -12.80
N SER A 55 3.06 -1.88 -11.50
CA SER A 55 3.86 -2.44 -10.40
C SER A 55 5.34 -2.00 -10.40
N PHE A 56 5.66 -0.88 -11.05
CA PHE A 56 6.99 -0.26 -10.92
C PHE A 56 7.21 0.31 -9.52
N VAL A 57 6.13 0.75 -8.87
CA VAL A 57 6.14 1.24 -7.49
C VAL A 57 5.11 0.46 -6.70
N GLY A 58 5.43 0.12 -5.46
CA GLY A 58 4.45 -0.38 -4.52
C GLY A 58 4.79 0.04 -3.11
N HIS A 59 3.78 0.04 -2.26
CA HIS A 59 3.84 0.60 -0.92
C HIS A 59 3.33 -0.38 0.10
N ALA A 60 3.77 -0.19 1.33
CA ALA A 60 3.24 -0.83 2.50
C ALA A 60 3.24 0.14 3.68
N LEU A 61 2.12 0.21 4.39
CA LEU A 61 1.96 0.92 5.65
C LEU A 61 1.81 -0.11 6.77
N LEU A 62 2.77 -0.14 7.69
CA LEU A 62 2.69 -0.92 8.91
C LEU A 62 2.35 0.00 10.08
N ALA A 63 1.29 -0.34 10.81
CA ALA A 63 0.97 0.23 12.11
C ALA A 63 1.14 -0.84 13.22
N PRO A 64 2.04 -0.62 14.20
CA PRO A 64 2.24 -1.54 15.31
C PRO A 64 1.02 -1.56 16.24
N LYS A 65 0.96 -2.51 17.20
CA LYS A 65 -0.13 -2.64 18.20
C LYS A 65 -0.46 -1.29 18.87
N GLY A 66 -1.74 -1.00 19.08
CA GLY A 66 -2.20 0.31 19.58
C GLY A 66 -2.99 1.11 18.56
N GLY A 67 -3.30 2.37 18.89
CA GLY A 67 -4.15 3.27 18.12
C GLY A 67 -3.37 4.03 17.04
N HIS A 68 -3.65 3.74 15.77
CA HIS A 68 -3.07 4.43 14.61
C HIS A 68 -4.10 4.55 13.49
N ASP A 69 -4.01 5.61 12.69
CA ASP A 69 -4.94 5.87 11.61
C ASP A 69 -4.21 6.26 10.32
N GLY A 70 -4.21 5.36 9.33
CA GLY A 70 -3.61 5.59 8.03
C GLY A 70 -4.53 6.32 7.04
N ARG A 71 -5.82 6.49 7.35
CA ARG A 71 -6.79 7.11 6.43
C ARG A 71 -6.42 8.51 5.95
N PRO A 72 -5.81 9.39 6.77
CA PRO A 72 -5.39 10.71 6.32
C PRO A 72 -4.28 10.72 5.24
N LEU A 73 -3.72 9.56 4.87
CA LEU A 73 -2.74 9.41 3.80
C LEU A 73 -3.38 9.12 2.43
N PHE A 74 -4.70 9.00 2.40
CA PHE A 74 -5.49 8.70 1.21
C PHE A 74 -6.57 9.76 1.04
N ASP A 75 -6.98 9.99 -0.21
CA ASP A 75 -8.18 10.77 -0.49
C ASP A 75 -9.47 10.01 -0.14
N ASP A 76 -10.62 10.68 -0.26
CA ASP A 76 -11.93 10.10 0.06
C ASP A 76 -12.30 8.88 -0.79
N THR A 77 -11.60 8.66 -1.90
CA THR A 77 -11.79 7.52 -2.81
C THR A 77 -10.75 6.40 -2.62
N GLY A 78 -9.83 6.55 -1.66
CA GLY A 78 -8.79 5.58 -1.36
C GLY A 78 -7.56 5.68 -2.26
N ASN A 79 -7.39 6.78 -3.02
CA ASN A 79 -6.11 7.00 -3.71
C ASN A 79 -5.08 7.48 -2.70
N PHE A 80 -3.90 6.87 -2.74
CA PHE A 80 -2.80 7.29 -1.90
C PHE A 80 -2.17 8.62 -2.37
N ASP A 81 -2.06 9.58 -1.47
CA ASP A 81 -1.60 10.94 -1.79
C ASP A 81 -0.12 11.02 -2.15
N PHE A 82 0.67 10.03 -1.70
CA PHE A 82 2.12 10.00 -1.85
C PHE A 82 2.61 9.02 -2.92
N LYS A 83 1.77 8.74 -3.93
CA LYS A 83 2.13 7.95 -5.11
C LYS A 83 3.33 8.55 -5.87
N TYR A 84 4.13 7.71 -6.49
CA TYR A 84 5.27 8.12 -7.30
C TYR A 84 5.06 7.98 -8.81
N SER A 85 3.96 7.37 -9.27
CA SER A 85 3.60 7.30 -10.68
C SER A 85 2.29 8.04 -10.99
N GLU A 86 2.27 8.67 -12.16
CA GLU A 86 1.08 9.30 -12.73
C GLU A 86 0.91 8.84 -14.19
N TRP A 87 -0.34 8.68 -14.61
CA TRP A 87 -0.67 8.09 -15.90
C TRP A 87 -1.69 8.97 -16.64
N PRO A 88 -1.27 10.17 -17.12
CA PRO A 88 -2.19 11.21 -17.60
C PRO A 88 -3.01 10.80 -18.82
N ASN A 89 -2.52 9.85 -19.62
CA ASN A 89 -3.15 9.40 -20.86
C ASN A 89 -3.95 8.10 -20.71
N GLY A 90 -4.34 7.71 -19.48
CA GLY A 90 -5.18 6.52 -19.26
C GLY A 90 -4.42 5.19 -19.22
N GLY A 91 -3.10 5.20 -18.99
CA GLY A 91 -2.29 3.99 -18.81
C GLY A 91 -2.45 3.32 -17.44
N GLY A 92 -2.90 4.05 -16.43
CA GLY A 92 -3.00 3.54 -15.05
C GLY A 92 -4.21 2.64 -14.81
N VAL A 93 -5.27 2.81 -15.61
CA VAL A 93 -6.50 2.02 -15.54
C VAL A 93 -6.96 1.80 -16.98
N VAL A 94 -6.95 0.54 -17.41
CA VAL A 94 -7.23 0.17 -18.80
C VAL A 94 -8.66 -0.38 -18.91
N PRO A 95 -9.49 0.16 -19.82
CA PRO A 95 -10.83 -0.37 -20.05
C PRO A 95 -10.77 -1.73 -20.75
N LEU A 96 -11.57 -2.67 -20.27
CA LEU A 96 -11.82 -3.93 -20.96
C LEU A 96 -12.86 -3.72 -22.07
N PRO A 97 -12.66 -4.30 -23.27
CA PRO A 97 -13.62 -4.20 -24.35
C PRO A 97 -15.02 -4.65 -23.90
N ALA A 98 -16.04 -3.89 -24.31
CA ALA A 98 -17.45 -4.27 -24.32
C ALA A 98 -18.21 -4.42 -22.98
N CYS A 99 -17.65 -4.09 -21.81
CA CYS A 99 -18.39 -4.24 -20.53
C CYS A 99 -18.27 -3.09 -19.51
N GLY A 100 -17.61 -1.98 -19.86
CA GLY A 100 -17.37 -0.88 -18.91
C GLY A 100 -16.52 -1.27 -17.69
N GLN A 101 -15.92 -2.47 -17.74
CA GLN A 101 -14.99 -2.97 -16.74
C GLN A 101 -13.61 -2.37 -17.01
N THR A 102 -12.78 -2.30 -15.98
CA THR A 102 -11.41 -1.82 -16.08
C THR A 102 -10.47 -2.76 -15.34
N PHE A 103 -9.18 -2.70 -15.65
CA PHE A 103 -8.14 -3.34 -14.85
C PHE A 103 -6.95 -2.41 -14.69
N ILE A 104 -6.19 -2.60 -13.62
CA ILE A 104 -4.91 -1.93 -13.41
C ILE A 104 -3.81 -2.83 -13.98
N PRO A 105 -2.97 -2.36 -14.92
CA PRO A 105 -1.88 -3.16 -15.44
C PRO A 105 -0.95 -3.62 -14.31
N GLY A 106 -0.57 -4.90 -14.30
CA GLY A 106 0.38 -5.46 -13.36
C GLY A 106 1.67 -5.89 -14.06
N GLY A 107 2.82 -5.71 -13.40
CA GLY A 107 4.11 -6.21 -13.85
C GLY A 107 4.60 -7.33 -12.93
N ALA A 108 4.71 -8.56 -13.42
CA ALA A 108 5.02 -9.73 -12.57
C ALA A 108 6.31 -9.57 -11.74
N SER A 109 7.38 -9.05 -12.35
CA SER A 109 8.65 -8.82 -11.65
C SER A 109 8.55 -7.71 -10.60
N GLY A 110 7.84 -6.62 -10.92
CA GLY A 110 7.61 -5.53 -9.98
C GLY A 110 6.76 -5.97 -8.80
N MET A 111 5.70 -6.72 -9.06
CA MET A 111 4.85 -7.29 -8.02
C MET A 111 5.59 -8.28 -7.11
N ALA A 112 6.49 -9.10 -7.65
CA ALA A 112 7.34 -9.98 -6.83
C ALA A 112 8.21 -9.18 -5.84
N ASN A 113 8.74 -8.03 -6.26
CA ASN A 113 9.49 -7.14 -5.39
C ASN A 113 8.61 -6.53 -4.29
N VAL A 114 7.38 -6.12 -4.63
CA VAL A 114 6.40 -5.62 -3.65
C VAL A 114 6.06 -6.71 -2.64
N ALA A 115 5.72 -7.92 -3.10
CA ALA A 115 5.43 -9.05 -2.21
C ALA A 115 6.61 -9.39 -1.28
N SER A 116 7.84 -9.33 -1.80
CA SER A 116 9.06 -9.53 -0.99
C SER A 116 9.20 -8.43 0.09
N MET A 117 9.01 -7.16 -0.28
CA MET A 117 9.04 -6.04 0.67
C MET A 117 7.98 -6.21 1.77
N VAL A 118 6.74 -6.54 1.40
CA VAL A 118 5.64 -6.76 2.34
C VAL A 118 5.94 -7.92 3.28
N THR A 119 6.50 -9.02 2.76
CA THR A 119 6.89 -10.18 3.56
C THR A 119 7.96 -9.82 4.60
N GLN A 120 9.00 -9.07 4.20
CA GLN A 120 10.04 -8.62 5.11
C GLN A 120 9.48 -7.70 6.20
N LEU A 121 8.60 -6.77 5.83
CA LEU A 121 7.97 -5.85 6.77
C LEU A 121 7.06 -6.59 7.75
N ALA A 122 6.29 -7.57 7.28
CA ALA A 122 5.45 -8.43 8.11
C ALA A 122 6.28 -9.22 9.14
N LEU A 123 7.36 -9.87 8.70
CA LEU A 123 8.25 -10.64 9.58
C LEU A 123 8.87 -9.75 10.67
N ARG A 124 9.30 -8.54 10.32
CA ARG A 124 9.85 -7.58 11.29
C ARG A 124 8.81 -7.09 12.28
N GLY A 125 7.58 -6.81 11.82
CA GLY A 125 6.46 -6.47 12.69
C GLY A 125 6.07 -7.61 13.64
N LEU A 126 6.03 -8.85 13.15
CA LEU A 126 5.73 -10.04 13.96
C LEU A 126 6.84 -10.38 14.97
N THR A 127 8.10 -10.06 14.67
CA THR A 127 9.24 -10.27 15.57
C THR A 127 9.52 -9.09 16.50
N GLY A 128 8.65 -8.08 16.53
CA GLY A 128 8.74 -6.95 17.46
C GLY A 128 9.87 -5.96 17.14
N GLN A 129 10.39 -5.97 15.91
CA GLN A 129 11.45 -5.05 15.48
C GLN A 129 10.91 -3.67 15.08
N ILE A 130 9.59 -3.50 15.04
CA ILE A 130 8.92 -2.27 14.63
C ILE A 130 7.91 -1.89 15.71
N ASP A 131 8.17 -0.78 16.39
CA ASP A 131 7.36 -0.21 17.47
C ASP A 131 6.74 1.14 17.10
N ILE A 132 7.08 1.69 15.93
CA ILE A 132 6.52 2.91 15.35
C ILE A 132 5.83 2.62 14.00
N PRO A 133 4.92 3.49 13.52
CA PRO A 133 4.37 3.37 12.19
C PRO A 133 5.45 3.51 11.11
N VAL A 134 5.46 2.57 10.17
CA VAL A 134 6.46 2.50 9.09
C VAL A 134 5.78 2.53 7.74
N TRP A 135 6.35 3.32 6.83
CA TRP A 135 6.03 3.32 5.41
C TRP A 135 7.22 2.76 4.64
N SER A 136 6.98 1.66 3.92
CA SER A 136 7.94 1.06 3.00
C SER A 136 7.49 1.25 1.57
N THR A 137 8.40 1.63 0.67
CA THR A 137 8.14 1.77 -0.76
C THR A 137 9.18 1.00 -1.57
N SER A 138 8.72 0.11 -2.45
CA SER A 138 9.54 -0.59 -3.43
C SER A 138 9.50 0.18 -4.74
N ILE A 139 10.66 0.53 -5.29
CA ILE A 139 10.80 1.23 -6.57
C ILE A 139 11.64 0.36 -7.50
N TYR A 140 10.99 -0.24 -8.49
CA TYR A 140 11.58 -1.13 -9.48
C TYR A 140 11.56 -0.47 -10.86
N ARG A 141 12.75 -0.28 -11.43
CA ARG A 141 12.99 0.25 -12.78
C ARG A 141 12.13 1.46 -13.14
N PRO A 142 12.14 2.55 -12.34
CA PRO A 142 11.28 3.71 -12.56
C PRO A 142 11.54 4.39 -13.92
N GLN A 143 12.71 4.20 -14.53
CA GLN A 143 13.02 4.66 -15.88
C GLN A 143 12.14 4.03 -16.97
N ASP A 144 11.51 2.88 -16.70
CA ASP A 144 10.61 2.24 -17.65
C ASP A 144 9.19 2.84 -17.60
N ILE A 145 8.83 3.59 -16.54
CA ILE A 145 7.53 4.26 -16.43
C ILE A 145 7.29 5.19 -17.64
N ALA A 146 8.29 5.98 -18.03
CA ALA A 146 8.20 6.88 -19.19
C ALA A 146 8.02 6.13 -20.52
N LYS A 147 8.45 4.87 -20.62
CA LYS A 147 8.23 4.03 -21.82
C LYS A 147 6.79 3.56 -21.96
N HIS A 148 5.99 3.73 -20.90
CA HIS A 148 4.57 3.41 -20.86
C HIS A 148 3.71 4.68 -20.75
N ASP A 149 4.23 5.83 -21.18
CA ASP A 149 3.56 7.14 -21.13
C ASP A 149 3.17 7.59 -19.71
N GLY A 150 3.85 7.05 -18.70
CA GLY A 150 3.73 7.46 -17.30
C GLY A 150 4.77 8.51 -16.91
N ILE A 151 4.52 9.17 -15.78
CA ILE A 151 5.42 10.14 -15.16
C ILE A 151 5.85 9.60 -13.80
N TYR A 152 7.16 9.52 -13.57
CA TYR A 152 7.74 9.18 -12.26
C TYR A 152 8.07 10.45 -11.48
N SER A 153 7.70 10.47 -10.20
CA SER A 153 7.87 11.61 -9.28
C SER A 153 8.51 11.21 -7.94
N GLY A 154 9.03 9.99 -7.83
CA GLY A 154 9.78 9.54 -6.66
C GLY A 154 11.26 9.93 -6.70
N PRO A 155 12.06 9.46 -5.74
CA PRO A 155 13.48 9.77 -5.66
C PRO A 155 14.27 9.23 -6.85
N ALA A 156 15.32 9.95 -7.24
CA ALA A 156 16.26 9.51 -8.26
C ALA A 156 17.06 8.29 -7.77
N LEU A 157 17.28 7.33 -8.66
CA LEU A 157 18.12 6.15 -8.41
C LEU A 157 19.54 6.44 -8.88
N ALA A 158 20.52 5.94 -8.13
CA ALA A 158 21.93 6.00 -8.54
C ALA A 158 22.18 5.18 -9.80
N ASP A 159 23.21 5.54 -10.56
CA ASP A 159 23.56 4.85 -11.81
C ASP A 159 23.74 3.35 -11.59
N GLY A 160 23.12 2.56 -12.47
CA GLY A 160 23.12 1.09 -12.41
C GLY A 160 22.11 0.49 -11.43
N VAL A 161 21.54 1.26 -10.49
CA VAL A 161 20.52 0.75 -9.56
C VAL A 161 19.19 0.54 -10.29
N GLN A 162 18.64 -0.67 -10.18
CA GLN A 162 17.40 -1.06 -10.84
C GLN A 162 16.24 -1.26 -9.86
N HIS A 163 16.54 -1.44 -8.58
CA HIS A 163 15.56 -1.68 -7.54
C HIS A 163 16.06 -1.14 -6.22
N ILE A 164 15.22 -0.40 -5.52
CA ILE A 164 15.42 0.00 -4.13
C ILE A 164 14.16 -0.26 -3.32
N VAL A 165 14.35 -0.45 -2.02
CA VAL A 165 13.29 -0.37 -1.01
C VAL A 165 13.66 0.77 -0.07
N LEU A 166 12.72 1.69 0.12
CA LEU A 166 12.85 2.81 1.04
C LEU A 166 11.95 2.58 2.24
N GLU A 167 12.47 2.77 3.44
CA GLU A 167 11.73 2.67 4.68
C GLU A 167 11.88 3.95 5.49
N ARG A 168 10.78 4.44 6.05
CA ARG A 168 10.68 5.69 6.81
C ARG A 168 9.41 5.71 7.67
N GLU A 169 9.28 6.70 8.54
CA GLU A 169 8.02 6.97 9.22
C GLU A 169 6.92 7.37 8.21
N TRP A 170 5.67 7.33 8.65
CA TRP A 170 4.57 7.84 7.84
C TRP A 170 4.76 9.32 7.52
N PRO A 171 4.36 9.77 6.31
CA PRO A 171 4.51 11.15 5.96
C PRO A 171 3.53 12.01 6.77
N ASN A 172 3.93 13.22 7.11
CA ASN A 172 3.04 14.18 7.75
C ASN A 172 2.03 14.67 6.69
N VAL A 173 0.75 14.72 7.04
CA VAL A 173 -0.29 15.32 6.20
C VAL A 173 0.08 16.79 5.96
N GLY A 174 0.39 17.15 4.71
CA GLY A 174 0.87 18.49 4.31
C GLY A 174 2.39 18.62 4.11
N SER A 175 3.19 17.63 4.47
CA SER A 175 4.55 17.50 3.93
C SER A 175 4.45 16.99 2.48
N GLY A 176 5.25 17.52 1.56
CA GLY A 176 5.26 17.03 0.18
C GLY A 176 5.68 15.55 0.08
N LYS A 177 5.73 15.01 -1.15
CA LYS A 177 6.23 13.64 -1.39
C LYS A 177 7.66 13.52 -0.82
N GLN A 178 7.86 12.57 0.10
CA GLN A 178 9.14 12.25 0.73
C GLN A 178 9.83 11.11 -0.01
#